data_AF-A0A961JHT6-F1
#
_entry.id   AF-A0A961JHT6-F1
#
_cell.length_a   1.000
_cell.length_b   1.000
_cell.length_c   1.000
_cell.angle_alpha   90.00
_cell.angle_beta   90.00
_cell.angle_gamma   90.00
#
_symmetry.space_group_name_H-M   'P 1'
#
loop_
_entity.id
_entity.type
_entity.pdbx_description
1 polymer ?
#
loop_
_entity_poly.entity_id
_entity_poly.type
_entity_poly.pdbx_seq_one_letter_code
_entity_poly.pdbx_strand_id
1 'polypeptide(L)'
;MAEAPDLAFKSPEQLKQLLRLLGGRLHYINRVSGESHYMWHLANLISAAGELAELIEDREVSRAFGDGYTKGTLSREEQLDRILAELRQRLRP
;
A
#
# COMPACT_ATOMS: atom_id res chain seq x y z
N MET A 1 -28.42 -5.53 7.12
CA MET A 1 -27.55 -4.60 6.37
C MET A 1 -26.17 -4.74 6.97
N ALA A 2 -25.14 -5.08 6.20
CA ALA A 2 -23.79 -5.11 6.73
C ALA A 2 -23.40 -3.68 7.10
N GLU A 3 -23.12 -3.41 8.38
CA GLU A 3 -22.49 -2.16 8.78
C GLU A 3 -21.23 -1.99 7.94
N ALA A 4 -21.07 -0.81 7.33
CA ALA A 4 -19.81 -0.46 6.74
C ALA A 4 -18.73 -0.61 7.83
N PRO A 5 -17.57 -1.21 7.54
CA PRO A 5 -16.50 -1.29 8.52
C PRO A 5 -16.21 0.12 9.04
N ASP A 6 -15.98 0.27 10.34
CA ASP A 6 -15.49 1.53 10.89
C ASP A 6 -14.16 1.87 10.20
N LEU A 7 -14.21 2.76 9.20
CA LEU A 7 -13.08 3.17 8.38
C LEU A 7 -12.21 4.22 9.08
N ALA A 8 -12.45 4.50 10.37
CA ALA A 8 -11.55 5.30 11.18
C ALA A 8 -10.28 4.48 11.49
N PHE A 9 -9.36 4.38 10.52
CA PHE A 9 -8.04 3.78 10.74
C PHE A 9 -7.27 4.63 11.76
N LYS A 10 -6.97 4.04 12.91
CA LYS A 10 -6.27 4.70 14.03
C LYS A 10 -4.77 4.42 14.02
N SER A 11 -4.29 3.59 13.10
CA SER A 11 -2.88 3.20 12.98
C SER A 11 -2.54 2.69 11.57
N PRO A 12 -1.27 2.80 11.14
CA PRO A 12 -0.76 2.18 9.92
C PRO A 12 -0.99 0.67 9.86
N GLU A 13 -0.88 -0.01 10.99
CA GLU A 13 -1.07 -1.46 11.12
C GLU A 13 -2.49 -1.88 10.76
N GLN A 14 -3.50 -1.09 11.18
CA GLN A 14 -4.90 -1.35 10.82
C GLN A 14 -5.12 -1.22 9.31
N LEU A 15 -4.50 -0.21 8.68
CA LEU A 15 -4.56 -0.04 7.23
C LEU A 15 -3.88 -1.21 6.50
N LYS A 16 -2.69 -1.62 6.95
CA LYS A 16 -1.98 -2.79 6.42
C LYS A 16 -2.81 -4.06 6.50
N GLN A 17 -3.43 -4.33 7.64
CA GLN A 17 -4.29 -5.50 7.83
C GLN A 17 -5.47 -5.50 6.86
N LEU A 18 -6.15 -4.36 6.68
CA LEU A 18 -7.24 -4.24 5.72
C LEU A 18 -6.77 -4.50 4.29
N LEU A 19 -5.69 -3.86 3.86
CA LEU A 19 -5.19 -4.00 2.50
C LEU A 19 -4.72 -5.44 2.20
N ARG A 20 -4.11 -6.12 3.18
CA ARG A 20 -3.80 -7.54 3.08
C ARG A 20 -5.05 -8.42 2.96
N LEU A 21 -6.10 -8.12 3.73
CA LEU A 21 -7.39 -8.83 3.62
C LEU A 21 -8.02 -8.62 2.23
N LEU A 22 -8.01 -7.40 1.72
CA LEU A 22 -8.52 -7.08 0.38
C LEU A 22 -7.71 -7.78 -0.72
N GLY A 23 -6.38 -7.80 -0.62
CA GLY A 23 -5.53 -8.56 -1.53
C GLY A 23 -5.87 -10.06 -1.54
N GLY A 24 -6.08 -10.66 -0.37
CA GLY A 24 -6.54 -12.05 -0.28
C GLY A 24 -7.92 -12.29 -0.93
N ARG A 25 -8.86 -11.35 -0.77
CA ARG A 25 -10.17 -11.41 -1.44
C ARG A 25 -10.05 -11.27 -2.96
N LEU A 26 -9.13 -10.43 -3.44
CA LEU A 26 -8.85 -10.30 -4.87
C LEU A 26 -8.23 -11.56 -5.45
N HIS A 27 -7.32 -12.23 -4.72
CA HIS A 27 -6.80 -13.55 -5.12
C HIS A 27 -7.92 -14.60 -5.20
N TYR A 28 -8.85 -14.59 -4.25
CA TYR A 28 -10.02 -15.45 -4.31
C TYR A 28 -10.89 -15.16 -5.55
N ILE A 29 -11.23 -13.89 -5.78
CA ILE A 29 -11.99 -13.46 -6.97
C ILE A 29 -11.27 -13.89 -8.25
N ASN A 30 -9.96 -13.69 -8.31
CA ASN A 30 -9.14 -14.09 -9.44
C ASN A 30 -9.29 -15.58 -9.75
N ARG A 31 -9.14 -16.44 -8.73
CA ARG A 31 -9.25 -17.89 -8.86
C ARG A 31 -10.62 -18.34 -9.37
N VAL A 32 -11.71 -17.73 -8.88
CA VAL A 32 -13.06 -18.10 -9.32
C VAL A 32 -13.44 -17.51 -10.69
N SER A 33 -12.70 -16.50 -11.16
CA SER A 33 -12.98 -15.79 -12.42
C SER A 33 -12.12 -16.26 -13.59
N GLY A 34 -11.43 -17.40 -13.46
CA GLY A 34 -10.60 -17.98 -14.53
C GLY A 34 -9.12 -17.62 -14.48
N GLU A 35 -8.63 -17.13 -13.34
CA GLU A 35 -7.21 -16.97 -12.98
C GLU A 35 -6.38 -16.17 -14.00
N SER A 36 -6.36 -14.85 -13.82
CA SER A 36 -5.57 -13.89 -14.60
C SER A 36 -4.32 -13.42 -13.85
N HIS A 37 -3.20 -13.35 -14.55
CA HIS A 37 -1.98 -12.73 -14.04
C HIS A 37 -2.16 -11.24 -13.70
N TYR A 38 -3.02 -10.53 -14.44
CA TYR A 38 -3.32 -9.12 -14.14
C TYR A 38 -3.94 -8.98 -12.75
N MET A 39 -4.99 -9.76 -12.46
CA MET A 39 -5.66 -9.74 -11.16
C MET A 39 -4.75 -10.27 -10.03
N TRP A 40 -3.87 -11.23 -10.34
CA TRP A 40 -2.84 -11.70 -9.41
C TRP A 40 -1.88 -10.56 -9.01
N HIS A 41 -1.35 -9.82 -9.99
CA HIS A 41 -0.47 -8.69 -9.71
C HIS A 41 -1.19 -7.54 -9.03
N LEU A 42 -2.45 -7.28 -9.38
CA LEU A 42 -3.27 -6.27 -8.69
C LEU A 42 -3.47 -6.62 -7.22
N ALA A 43 -3.80 -7.87 -6.90
CA ALA A 43 -3.95 -8.35 -5.53
C ALA A 43 -2.65 -8.20 -4.72
N ASN A 44 -1.50 -8.50 -5.34
CA ASN A 44 -0.19 -8.32 -4.71
C ASN A 44 0.14 -6.84 -4.51
N LEU A 45 -0.20 -5.97 -5.47
CA LEU A 45 0.01 -4.52 -5.38
C LEU A 45 -0.77 -3.93 -4.21
N ILE A 46 -2.05 -4.30 -4.07
CA ILE A 46 -2.89 -3.85 -2.95
C ILE A 46 -2.30 -4.29 -1.61
N SER A 47 -1.84 -5.54 -1.52
CA SER A 47 -1.20 -6.04 -0.30
C SER A 47 0.10 -5.29 0.02
N ALA A 48 0.95 -5.08 -1.00
CA ALA A 48 2.22 -4.37 -0.85
C ALA A 48 2.02 -2.90 -0.44
N ALA A 49 0.96 -2.24 -0.92
CA ALA A 49 0.62 -0.88 -0.49
C ALA A 49 0.36 -0.79 1.02
N GLY A 50 -0.17 -1.85 1.65
CA GLY A 50 -0.32 -1.92 3.10
C GLY A 50 1.03 -1.89 3.85
N GLU A 51 2.04 -2.57 3.32
CA GLU A 51 3.40 -2.56 3.88
C GLU A 51 4.10 -1.20 3.70
N LEU A 52 3.65 -0.36 2.76
CA LEU A 52 4.17 1.02 2.63
C LEU A 52 3.59 1.94 3.70
N ALA A 53 2.37 1.67 4.20
CA ALA A 53 1.76 2.52 5.23
C ALA A 53 2.60 2.56 6.52
N GLU A 54 3.25 1.45 6.88
CA GLU A 54 4.16 1.37 8.03
C GLU A 54 5.37 2.31 7.90
N LEU A 55 5.73 2.72 6.69
CA LEU A 55 6.83 3.66 6.46
C LEU A 55 6.48 5.11 6.86
N ILE A 56 5.24 5.39 7.26
CA ILE A 56 4.86 6.75 7.70
C ILE A 56 5.62 7.18 8.96
N GLU A 57 6.03 6.22 9.79
CA GLU A 57 6.82 6.47 11.00
C GLU A 57 8.34 6.42 10.73
N ASP A 58 8.75 6.10 9.50
CA ASP A 58 10.15 6.04 9.11
C ASP A 58 10.74 7.45 8.98
N ARG A 59 11.82 7.71 9.75
CA ARG A 59 12.47 9.03 9.79
C ARG A 59 13.11 9.42 8.47
N GLU A 60 13.65 8.47 7.71
CA GLU A 60 14.26 8.76 6.42
C GLU A 60 13.20 9.09 5.38
N VAL A 61 12.07 8.37 5.40
CA VAL A 61 10.91 8.67 4.56
C VAL A 61 10.33 10.04 4.90
N SER A 62 10.13 10.34 6.19
CA SER A 62 9.67 11.66 6.64
C SER A 62 10.61 12.78 6.18
N ARG A 63 11.94 12.62 6.31
CA ARG A 63 12.92 13.60 5.81
C ARG A 63 12.87 13.75 4.29
N ALA A 64 12.71 12.64 3.57
CA ALA A 64 12.72 12.63 2.11
C ALA A 64 11.47 13.31 1.51
N PHE A 65 10.29 13.03 2.07
CA PHE A 65 9.01 13.54 1.57
C PHE A 65 8.62 14.88 2.21
N GLY A 66 9.08 15.14 3.42
CA GLY A 66 8.64 16.27 4.24
C GLY A 66 7.28 16.03 4.88
N ASP A 67 6.68 17.11 5.35
CA ASP A 67 5.36 17.14 5.97
C ASP A 67 4.63 18.46 5.62
N GLY A 68 3.49 18.72 6.26
CA GLY A 68 2.70 19.94 6.01
C GLY A 68 3.38 21.26 6.41
N TYR A 69 4.50 21.22 7.13
CA TYR A 69 5.23 22.36 7.65
C TYR A 69 6.68 22.41 7.15
N THR A 70 7.28 21.25 6.91
CA THR A 70 8.68 21.08 6.52
C THR A 70 8.79 20.51 5.12
N LYS A 71 9.53 21.20 4.24
CA LYS A 71 9.79 20.69 2.89
C LYS A 71 10.73 19.48 2.94
N GLY A 72 10.37 18.42 2.22
CA GLY A 72 11.24 17.25 2.02
C GLY A 72 12.42 17.50 1.10
N THR A 73 13.37 16.57 1.08
CA THR A 73 14.54 16.65 0.19
C THR A 73 14.23 16.27 -1.25
N LEU A 74 13.19 15.46 -1.48
CA LEU A 74 12.79 15.01 -2.82
C LEU A 74 11.84 16.01 -3.49
N SER A 75 12.03 16.20 -4.79
CA SER A 75 11.03 16.80 -5.66
C SER A 75 9.78 15.91 -5.79
N ARG A 76 8.67 16.46 -6.30
CA ARG A 76 7.41 15.73 -6.45
C ARG A 76 7.53 14.50 -7.37
N GLU A 77 8.34 14.58 -8.41
CA GLU A 77 8.59 13.47 -9.33
C GLU A 77 9.38 12.36 -8.63
N GLU A 78 10.47 12.73 -7.95
CA GLU A 78 11.29 11.79 -7.18
C GLU A 78 10.51 11.12 -6.03
N GLN A 79 9.55 11.82 -5.43
CA GLN A 79 8.64 11.24 -4.44
C GLN A 79 7.80 10.10 -5.04
N LEU A 80 7.25 10.29 -6.24
CA LEU A 80 6.49 9.25 -6.93
C LEU A 80 7.39 8.06 -7.30
N ASP A 81 8.57 8.34 -7.87
CA ASP A 81 9.54 7.30 -8.22
C ASP A 81 9.96 6.48 -6.99
N ARG A 82 10.15 7.15 -5.85
CA ARG A 82 10.46 6.49 -4.58
C ARG A 82 9.35 5.55 -4.14
N ILE A 83 8.08 5.96 -4.22
CA ILE A 83 6.92 5.09 -3.92
C ILE A 83 6.89 3.87 -4.85
N LEU A 84 7.06 4.09 -6.16
CA LEU A 84 7.06 3.01 -7.15
C LEU A 84 8.22 2.03 -6.93
N ALA A 85 9.40 2.53 -6.54
CA ALA A 85 10.54 1.69 -6.18
C ALA A 85 10.25 0.82 -4.95
N GLU A 86 9.63 1.38 -3.90
CA GLU A 86 9.25 0.65 -2.69
C GLU A 86 8.21 -0.44 -2.96
N LEU A 87 7.21 -0.13 -3.81
CA LEU A 87 6.23 -1.12 -4.28
C LEU A 87 6.92 -2.23 -5.07
N ARG A 88 7.80 -1.88 -6.01
CA ARG A 88 8.52 -2.85 -6.83
C ARG A 88 9.38 -3.79 -6.00
N GLN A 89 10.01 -3.31 -4.92
CA GLN A 89 10.79 -4.16 -4.01
C GLN A 89 9.91 -5.20 -3.32
N ARG A 90 8.73 -4.81 -2.84
CA ARG A 90 7.78 -5.69 -2.14
C ARG A 90 7.01 -6.64 -3.05
N LEU A 91 6.93 -6.33 -4.34
CA LEU A 91 6.33 -7.20 -5.35
C LEU A 91 7.26 -8.29 -5.88
N ARG A 92 8.53 -8.31 -5.47
CA ARG A 92 9.45 -9.37 -5.88
C ARG A 92 9.03 -10.69 -5.22
N PRO A 93 9.02 -11.80 -5.97
CA PRO A 93 8.70 -13.13 -5.45
C PRO A 93 9.72 -13.61 -4.42
#